data_AF-Q46RB7-F1
#
_entry.id   AF-Q46RB7-F1
#
_cell.length_a   1.000
_cell.length_b   1.000
_cell.length_c   1.000
_cell.angle_alpha   90.00
_cell.angle_beta   90.00
_cell.angle_gamma   90.00
#
_symmetry.space_group_name_H-M   'P 1'
#
loop_
_entity.id
_entity.type
_entity.pdbx_description
1 polymer ?
#
loop_
_entity_poly.entity_id
_entity_poly.type
_entity_poly.pdbx_seq_one_letter_code
_entity_poly.pdbx_strand_id
1 'polypeptide(L)'
;MPRSLDDVDYAFVNGNFALASGLKLTSALALEKIPDYYMNLVAMKTADLNKPFVKDIRDAYQSAEFKTVAQQRFAGFVPPAYQK
;
A
#
# COMPACT_ATOMS: atom_id res chain seq x y z
N MET A 1 2.35 -14.49 11.37
CA MET A 1 1.71 -13.28 11.92
C MET A 1 0.25 -13.51 12.32
N PRO A 2 -0.66 -14.13 11.53
CA PRO A 2 -2.07 -14.25 11.93
C PRO A 2 -2.29 -15.19 13.11
N ARG A 3 -1.54 -16.31 13.13
CA ARG A 3 -1.63 -17.33 14.20
C ARG A 3 -1.24 -16.85 15.59
N SER A 4 -0.57 -15.70 15.72
CA SER A 4 -0.16 -15.15 17.01
C SER A 4 -1.07 -14.02 17.47
N LEU A 5 -2.07 -13.63 16.67
CA LEU A 5 -3.06 -12.62 17.08
C LEU A 5 -3.98 -13.17 18.17
N ASP A 6 -4.26 -14.47 18.16
CA ASP A 6 -5.12 -15.11 19.16
C ASP A 6 -4.43 -15.26 20.54
N ASP A 7 -3.10 -15.06 20.58
CA ASP A 7 -2.27 -15.25 21.78
C ASP A 7 -1.93 -13.92 22.49
N VAL A 8 -2.41 -12.77 21.99
CA VAL A 8 -2.09 -11.44 22.53
C VAL A 8 -3.32 -10.55 22.61
N ASP A 9 -3.35 -9.63 23.57
CA ASP A 9 -4.46 -8.67 23.70
C ASP A 9 -4.48 -7.64 22.55
N TYR A 10 -3.30 -7.22 22.09
CA TYR A 10 -3.13 -6.26 21.00
C TYR A 10 -1.89 -6.58 20.17
N ALA A 11 -1.97 -6.32 18.86
CA ALA A 11 -0.84 -6.40 17.95
C ALA A 11 -0.83 -5.24 16.97
N PHE A 12 0.38 -4.75 16.66
CA PHE A 12 0.61 -3.81 15.58
C PHE A 12 1.02 -4.60 14.34
N VAL A 13 0.23 -4.48 13.27
CA VAL A 13 0.43 -5.25 12.04
C VAL A 13 0.48 -4.30 10.86
N ASN A 14 1.50 -4.43 10.02
CA ASN A 14 1.56 -3.65 8.78
C ASN A 14 0.40 -4.06 7.85
N GLY A 15 -0.17 -3.07 7.14
CA GLY A 15 -1.34 -3.27 6.29
C GLY A 15 -1.17 -4.36 5.24
N ASN A 16 0.03 -4.54 4.68
CA ASN A 16 0.27 -5.60 3.69
C ASN A 16 0.09 -7.02 4.26
N PHE A 17 0.58 -7.26 5.48
CA PHE A 17 0.43 -8.55 6.17
C PHE A 17 -1.00 -8.80 6.61
N ALA A 18 -1.70 -7.76 7.09
CA ALA A 18 -3.09 -7.85 7.49
C ALA A 18 -3.99 -8.22 6.28
N LEU A 19 -3.82 -7.53 5.15
CA LEU A 19 -4.57 -7.83 3.92
C LEU A 19 -4.25 -9.24 3.39
N ALA A 20 -2.98 -9.63 3.37
CA ALA A 20 -2.56 -10.95 2.91
C ALA A 20 -3.08 -12.10 3.79
N SER A 21 -3.38 -11.82 5.07
CA SER A 21 -4.01 -12.78 5.97
C SER A 21 -5.54 -12.75 5.97
N GLY A 22 -6.16 -11.97 5.08
CA GLY A 22 -7.61 -11.85 4.99
C GLY A 22 -8.24 -10.91 6.02
N LEU A 23 -7.44 -10.20 6.81
CA LEU A 23 -7.94 -9.16 7.71
C LEU A 23 -8.30 -7.91 6.90
N LYS A 24 -9.35 -7.21 7.33
CA LYS A 24 -9.75 -5.93 6.74
C LYS A 24 -9.11 -4.80 7.54
N LEU A 25 -8.56 -3.79 6.87
CA LEU A 25 -8.05 -2.60 7.56
C LEU A 25 -9.15 -1.92 8.38
N THR A 26 -10.38 -1.93 7.87
CA THR A 26 -11.56 -1.35 8.55
C THR A 26 -11.98 -2.09 9.82
N SER A 27 -11.43 -3.27 10.13
CA SER A 27 -11.68 -3.97 11.40
C SER A 27 -10.63 -3.68 12.47
N ALA A 28 -9.63 -2.85 12.18
CA ALA A 28 -8.64 -2.46 13.17
C ALA A 28 -9.28 -1.60 14.28
N LEU A 29 -8.90 -1.84 15.54
CA LEU A 29 -9.32 -1.02 16.67
C LEU A 29 -8.90 0.45 16.48
N ALA A 30 -7.73 0.66 15.88
CA ALA A 30 -7.25 1.96 15.45
C ALA A 30 -6.49 1.80 14.13
N LEU A 31 -6.71 2.73 13.21
CA LEU A 31 -5.90 2.88 12.01
C LEU A 31 -4.94 4.06 12.18
N GLU A 32 -3.67 3.82 11.88
CA GLU A 32 -2.64 4.86 11.90
C GLU A 32 -2.96 5.96 10.87
N LYS A 33 -2.78 7.22 11.28
CA LYS A 33 -2.71 8.33 10.33
C LYS A 33 -1.30 8.40 9.75
N ILE A 34 -1.12 7.76 8.59
CA ILE A 34 0.21 7.63 7.97
C ILE A 34 0.74 9.02 7.57
N PRO A 35 1.89 9.46 8.13
CA PRO A 35 2.58 10.67 7.68
C PRO A 35 3.26 10.44 6.33
N ASP A 36 3.51 11.52 5.57
CA ASP A 36 4.04 11.42 4.20
C ASP A 36 5.39 10.68 4.11
N TYR A 37 6.23 10.73 5.16
CA TYR A 37 7.53 10.03 5.19
C TYR A 37 7.44 8.51 5.37
N TYR A 38 6.25 7.96 5.65
CA TYR A 38 5.99 6.50 5.66
C TYR A 38 5.24 6.02 4.42
N MET A 39 5.02 6.90 3.42
CA MET A 39 4.39 6.51 2.18
C MET A 39 5.29 5.56 1.38
N ASN A 40 4.69 4.50 0.82
CA ASN A 40 5.41 3.60 -0.08
C ASN A 40 5.81 4.33 -1.37
N LEU A 41 7.01 4.02 -1.87
CA LEU A 41 7.62 4.64 -3.05
C LEU A 41 7.92 3.58 -4.11
N VAL A 42 7.85 3.98 -5.37
CA VAL A 42 8.39 3.19 -6.48
C VAL A 42 9.85 3.60 -6.67
N ALA A 43 10.77 2.67 -6.40
CA ALA A 43 12.20 2.91 -6.52
C ALA A 43 12.77 2.24 -7.78
N MET A 44 13.67 2.94 -8.48
CA MET A 44 14.38 2.46 -9.66
C MET A 44 15.88 2.59 -9.44
N LYS A 45 16.69 1.73 -10.07
CA LYS A 45 18.14 1.92 -10.08
C LYS A 45 18.47 3.17 -10.89
N THR A 46 19.40 3.98 -10.40
CA THR A 46 19.81 5.23 -11.08
C THR A 46 20.28 5.00 -12.51
N ALA A 47 21.00 3.89 -12.76
CA ALA A 47 21.47 3.51 -14.09
C ALA A 47 20.34 3.20 -15.09
N ASP A 48 19.12 2.95 -14.60
CA ASP A 48 17.98 2.56 -15.42
C ASP A 48 17.05 3.74 -15.75
N LEU A 49 17.29 4.94 -15.20
CA LEU A 49 16.35 6.08 -15.29
C LEU A 49 15.92 6.46 -16.72
N ASN A 50 16.81 6.26 -17.70
CA ASN A 50 16.56 6.60 -19.10
C ASN A 50 16.09 5.42 -19.95
N LYS A 51 15.87 4.24 -19.35
CA LYS A 51 15.40 3.07 -20.09
C LYS A 51 13.90 3.18 -20.36
N PRO A 52 13.42 2.76 -21.54
CA PRO A 52 12.01 2.88 -21.92
C PRO A 52 11.03 2.31 -20.87
N PHE A 53 11.35 1.15 -20.30
CA PHE A 53 10.48 0.50 -19.31
C PHE A 53 10.23 1.34 -18.05
N VAL A 54 11.14 2.27 -17.67
CA VAL A 54 10.94 3.14 -16.51
C VAL A 54 9.84 4.16 -16.79
N LYS A 55 9.72 4.63 -18.03
CA LYS A 55 8.61 5.46 -18.46
C LYS A 55 7.31 4.67 -18.42
N ASP A 56 7.32 3.44 -18.95
CA ASP A 56 6.13 2.59 -18.99
C ASP A 56 5.60 2.27 -17.57
N ILE A 57 6.49 1.98 -16.62
CA ILE A 57 6.11 1.75 -15.21
C ILE A 57 5.51 3.03 -14.59
N ARG A 58 6.10 4.20 -14.84
CA ARG A 58 5.60 5.47 -14.31
C ARG A 58 4.19 5.75 -14.83
N ASP A 59 3.98 5.60 -16.13
CA ASP A 59 2.69 5.86 -16.77
C ASP A 59 1.63 4.87 -16.26
N ALA A 60 1.97 3.59 -16.12
CA ALA A 60 1.08 2.58 -15.57
C ALA A 60 0.74 2.85 -14.08
N TYR A 61 1.73 3.22 -13.26
CA TYR A 61 1.53 3.52 -11.85
C TYR A 61 0.66 4.76 -11.62
N GLN A 62 0.72 5.73 -12.54
CA GLN A 62 -0.07 6.96 -12.52
C GLN A 62 -1.38 6.87 -13.34
N SER A 63 -1.70 5.69 -13.89
CA SER A 63 -2.88 5.48 -14.72
C SER A 63 -4.20 5.57 -13.93
N ALA A 64 -5.27 5.94 -14.64
CA ALA A 64 -6.63 5.97 -14.09
C ALA A 64 -7.13 4.55 -13.74
N GLU A 65 -6.70 3.56 -14.51
CA GLU A 65 -6.99 2.14 -14.34
C GLU A 65 -6.39 1.64 -13.02
N PHE A 66 -5.12 1.93 -12.76
CA PHE A 66 -4.48 1.55 -11.51
C PHE A 66 -5.11 2.25 -10.30
N LYS A 67 -5.43 3.55 -10.40
CA LYS A 67 -6.16 4.29 -9.36
C LYS A 67 -7.50 3.61 -9.05
N THR A 68 -8.26 3.25 -10.08
CA THR A 68 -9.56 2.58 -9.94
C THR A 68 -9.42 1.23 -9.22
N VAL A 69 -8.49 0.39 -9.66
CA VAL A 69 -8.26 -0.92 -9.05
C VAL A 69 -7.82 -0.78 -7.59
N ALA A 70 -6.91 0.16 -7.29
CA ALA A 70 -6.43 0.39 -5.94
C ALA A 70 -7.56 0.79 -4.98
N GLN A 71 -8.43 1.72 -5.40
CA GLN A 71 -9.57 2.19 -4.60
C GLN A 71 -10.63 1.10 -4.38
N GLN A 72 -10.87 0.24 -5.37
CA GLN A 72 -11.84 -0.85 -5.26
C GLN A 72 -11.36 -2.02 -4.39
N ARG A 73 -10.06 -2.37 -4.50
CA ARG A 73 -9.51 -3.58 -3.87
C ARG A 73 -9.02 -3.35 -2.45
N PHE A 74 -8.60 -2.13 -2.10
CA PHE A 74 -7.91 -1.85 -0.84
C PHE A 74 -8.63 -0.76 -0.03
N ALA A 75 -9.87 -1.03 0.35
CA ALA A 75 -10.64 -0.12 1.20
C ALA A 75 -9.91 0.14 2.54
N GLY A 76 -9.77 1.43 2.90
CA GLY A 76 -9.03 1.87 4.09
C GLY A 76 -7.52 2.05 3.87
N PHE A 77 -7.00 1.75 2.68
CA PHE A 77 -5.62 2.09 2.32
C PHE A 77 -5.45 3.61 2.17
N VAL A 78 -4.28 4.12 2.54
CA VAL A 78 -3.94 5.54 2.40
C VAL A 78 -3.35 5.79 1.01
N PRO A 79 -4.04 6.52 0.12
CA PRO A 79 -3.55 6.74 -1.23
C PRO A 79 -2.35 7.70 -1.24
N PRO A 80 -1.35 7.47 -2.12
CA PRO A 80 -0.31 8.45 -2.41
C PRO A 80 -0.89 9.73 -3.03
N ALA A 81 -0.14 10.83 -2.97
CA ALA A 81 -0.64 12.16 -3.36
C ALA A 81 -1.22 12.22 -4.78
N TYR A 82 -0.65 11.49 -5.74
CA TYR A 82 -1.14 11.48 -7.13
C TYR A 82 -2.45 10.68 -7.31
N GLN A 83 -2.85 9.86 -6.33
CA GLN A 83 -4.10 9.10 -6.33
C GLN A 83 -5.22 9.76 -5.52
N LYS A 84 -4.91 10.80 -4.72
CA LYS A 84 -5.93 11.67 -4.14
C LYS A 84 -6.69 12.38 -5.27
#